data_AF-A0A7G1P1W5-F1
#
_entry.id   AF-A0A7G1P1W5-F1
#
_cell.length_a   1.000
_cell.length_b   1.000
_cell.length_c   1.000
_cell.angle_alpha   90.00
_cell.angle_beta   90.00
_cell.angle_gamma   90.00
#
_symmetry.space_group_name_H-M   'P 1'
#
loop_
_entity.id
_entity.type
_entity.pdbx_description
1 polymer ?
#
loop_
_entity_poly.entity_id
_entity_poly.type
_entity_poly.pdbx_seq_one_letter_code
_entity_poly.pdbx_strand_id
1 'polypeptide(L)' 'MLLCMANNQQTRPGIGELAKDSARGRIGVVMGKVGGRTQIRPIGGGREWDAMPDKVAALSAREELSARLAVKNDNSRVGL' A
#
# COMPACT_ATOMS: atom_id res chain seq x y z
N MET A 1 5.62 17.90 11.97
CA MET A 1 6.18 16.53 11.96
C MET A 1 5.15 15.63 12.63
N LEU A 2 4.20 15.08 11.86
CA LEU A 2 3.09 14.31 12.44
C LEU A 2 3.36 12.82 12.25
N LEU A 3 3.74 12.18 13.36
CA LEU A 3 3.73 10.74 13.54
C LEU A 3 2.25 10.32 13.57
N CYS A 4 1.70 9.88 12.44
CA CYS A 4 0.34 9.35 12.40
C CYS A 4 0.34 8.00 13.13
N MET A 5 0.02 8.08 14.43
CA MET A 5 -0.17 6.95 15.32
C MET A 5 -1.26 6.03 14.79
N ALA A 6 -1.01 4.74 14.98
CA ALA A 6 -1.91 3.64 14.70
C ALA A 6 -3.32 3.89 15.25
N ASN A 7 -4.32 3.89 14.37
CA ASN A 7 -5.70 3.72 14.78
C ASN A 7 -6.29 2.56 13.99
N ASN A 8 -6.61 1.48 14.70
CA ASN A 8 -7.25 0.26 14.19
C ASN A 8 -8.74 0.49 13.86
N GLN A 9 -9.09 1.69 13.38
CA GLN A 9 -10.43 2.06 12.92
C GLN A 9 -10.37 2.08 11.40
N GLN A 10 -11.29 1.36 10.81
CA GLN A 10 -11.34 0.94 9.42
C GLN A 10 -11.62 2.11 8.46
N THR A 11 -10.77 3.14 8.46
CA THR A 11 -10.81 4.22 7.47
C THR A 11 -10.13 3.74 6.21
N ARG A 12 -10.86 3.81 5.09
CA ARG A 12 -10.32 3.53 3.76
C ARG A 12 -9.03 4.35 3.56
N PRO A 13 -7.92 3.75 3.12
CA PRO A 13 -6.65 4.44 2.97
C PRO A 13 -6.77 5.68 2.09
N GLY A 14 -6.18 6.77 2.55
CA GLY A 14 -6.07 8.03 1.83
C GLY A 14 -5.07 7.95 0.67
N ILE A 15 -5.13 8.94 -0.23
CA ILE A 15 -4.11 9.09 -1.28
C ILE A 15 -2.75 9.34 -0.63
N GLY A 16 -1.73 8.62 -1.08
CA GLY A 16 -0.38 8.62 -0.50
C GLY A 16 -0.18 7.61 0.63
N GLU A 17 -1.24 6.96 1.12
CA GLU A 17 -1.14 5.94 2.17
C GLU A 17 -0.95 4.54 1.60
N LEU A 18 -0.37 3.66 2.42
CA LEU A 18 -0.21 2.26 2.08
C LEU A 18 -1.51 1.50 2.25
N ALA A 19 -1.80 0.64 1.29
CA ALA A 19 -2.99 -0.19 1.28
C ALA A 19 -2.71 -1.61 0.79
N LYS A 20 -3.48 -2.55 1.34
CA LYS A 20 -3.52 -3.94 0.91
C LYS A 20 -4.70 -4.15 -0.02
N ASP A 21 -4.41 -4.60 -1.24
CA ASP A 21 -5.41 -5.14 -2.15
C ASP A 21 -5.56 -6.64 -1.85
N SER A 22 -6.61 -6.98 -1.10
CA SER A 22 -6.93 -8.37 -0.74
C SER A 22 -7.33 -9.25 -1.93
N ALA A 23 -7.82 -8.67 -3.02
CA ALA A 23 -8.20 -9.44 -4.21
C ALA A 23 -6.96 -9.94 -4.98
N ARG A 24 -5.87 -9.16 -4.95
CA ARG A 24 -4.61 -9.51 -5.62
C ARG A 24 -3.52 -10.01 -4.68
N GLY A 25 -3.71 -9.90 -3.37
CA GLY A 25 -2.68 -10.20 -2.37
C GLY A 25 -1.47 -9.28 -2.45
N ARG A 26 -1.66 -8.03 -2.89
CA ARG A 26 -0.57 -7.06 -3.14
C ARG A 26 -0.69 -5.84 -2.24
N ILE A 27 0.45 -5.23 -1.93
CA ILE A 27 0.53 -4.01 -1.13
C ILE A 27 1.14 -2.91 -1.99
N GLY A 28 0.58 -1.70 -1.89
CA GLY A 28 1.07 -0.53 -2.59
C GLY A 28 0.57 0.78 -1.99
N VAL A 29 0.94 1.89 -2.63
CA VAL A 29 0.53 3.24 -2.26
C VAL A 29 -0.71 3.62 -3.06
N VAL A 30 -1.73 4.16 -2.40
CA VAL A 30 -2.92 4.68 -3.08
C VAL A 30 -2.55 5.95 -3.83
N MET A 31 -2.77 5.95 -5.15
CA MET A 31 -2.48 7.09 -6.01
C MET A 31 -3.70 7.97 -6.25
N GLY A 32 -4.89 7.38 -6.17
CA GLY A 32 -6.13 8.10 -6.43
C GLY A 32 -7.33 7.17 -6.57
N LYS A 33 -8.49 7.75 -6.86
CA LYS A 33 -9.71 7.02 -7.22
C LYS A 33 -10.18 7.48 -8.59
N VAL A 34 -10.37 6.56 -9.52
CA VAL A 34 -10.79 6.83 -10.91
C VAL A 34 -11.84 5.80 -11.32
N GLY A 35 -12.97 6.25 -11.87
CA GLY A 35 -14.02 5.36 -12.36
C GLY A 35 -14.57 4.38 -11.31
N GLY A 36 -14.64 4.78 -10.04
CA GLY A 36 -15.07 3.92 -8.93
C GLY A 36 -14.03 2.87 -8.49
N ARG A 37 -12.80 2.93 -9.02
CA ARG A 37 -11.69 2.05 -8.64
C ARG A 37 -10.63 2.85 -7.89
N THR A 38 -9.91 2.18 -6.99
CA THR A 38 -8.74 2.76 -6.32
C THR A 38 -7.50 2.42 -7.13
N GLN A 39 -6.78 3.43 -7.60
CA GLN A 39 -5.48 3.22 -8.25
C GLN A 39 -4.39 3.04 -7.19
N ILE A 40 -3.62 1.97 -7.32
CA ILE A 40 -2.54 1.62 -6.39
C ILE A 40 -1.24 1.40 -7.18
N ARG A 41 -0.13 1.93 -6.66
CA ARG A 41 1.22 1.74 -7.21
C ARG A 41 2.05 0.85 -6.29
N PRO A 42 2.89 -0.07 -6.81
CA PRO A 42 3.77 -0.86 -5.95
C PRO A 42 4.74 0.04 -5.18
N ILE A 43 5.10 -0.35 -3.95
CA ILE A 43 5.96 0.45 -3.06
C ILE A 43 7.35 0.69 -3.68
N GLY A 44 7.92 -0.31 -4.37
CA GLY A 44 9.20 -0.21 -5.07
C GLY A 44 9.12 0.49 -6.44
N GLY A 45 7.96 1.02 -6.81
CA GLY A 45 7.69 1.52 -8.16
C GLY A 45 7.23 0.41 -9.12
N GLY A 46 7.01 0.78 -10.38
CA GLY A 46 6.44 -0.09 -11.41
C GLY A 46 5.00 0.26 -11.77
N ARG A 47 4.31 -0.64 -12.48
CA ARG A 47 3.00 -0.37 -13.09
C ARG A 47 1.90 -0.29 -12.04
N GLU A 48 1.13 0.79 -12.09
CA GLU A 48 -0.10 0.96 -11.31
C GLU A 48 -1.14 -0.09 -11.66
N TRP A 49 -2.06 -0.33 -10.72
CA TRP A 49 -3.19 -1.21 -10.93
C TRP A 49 -4.45 -0.67 -10.29
N ASP A 50 -5.59 -0.99 -10.89
CA ASP A 50 -6.89 -0.64 -10.33
C ASP A 50 -7.42 -1.73 -9.40
N ALA A 51 -7.68 -1.38 -8.16
CA ALA A 51 -8.27 -2.22 -7.13
C ALA A 51 -9.74 -1.85 -6.87
N MET A 52 -10.54 -2.83 -6.44
CA MET A 52 -11.90 -2.58 -5.97
C MET A 52 -11.85 -1.89 -4.61
N PRO A 53 -12.52 -0.76 -4.38
CA PRO A 53 -12.44 -0.02 -3.11
C PRO A 53 -12.75 -0.88 -1.88
N ASP A 54 -13.68 -1.84 -2.00
CA ASP A 54 -14.09 -2.72 -0.90
C ASP A 54 -13.10 -3.87 -0.62
N LYS A 55 -12.09 -4.01 -1.48
CA LYS A 55 -10.97 -4.96 -1.32
C LYS A 55 -9.69 -4.27 -0.89
N VAL A 56 -9.72 -2.94 -0.75
CA VAL A 56 -8.59 -2.11 -0.33
C VAL A 56 -8.74 -1.78 1.15
N ALA A 57 -7.77 -2.20 1.95
CA ALA A 57 -7.74 -1.95 3.38
C ALA A 57 -6.42 -1.29 3.81
N ALA A 58 -6.48 -0.52 4.89
CA ALA A 58 -5.28 -0.04 5.56
C ALA A 58 -4.45 -1.20 6.11
N LEU A 59 -3.15 -0.97 6.23
CA LEU A 59 -2.23 -1.92 6.85
C LEU A 59 -2.20 -1.72 8.36
N SER A 60 -2.00 -2.80 9.10
CA SER A 60 -1.48 -2.67 10.46
C SER A 60 -0.05 -2.14 10.43
N ALA A 61 0.40 -1.52 11.53
CA ALA A 61 1.78 -1.02 11.66
C ALA A 61 2.83 -2.11 11.39
N ARG A 62 2.54 -3.35 11.78
CA ARG A 62 3.41 -4.51 11.50
C ARG A 62 3.47 -4.83 10.01
N GLU A 63 2.33 -4.88 9.32
CA GLU A 63 2.29 -5.15 7.89
C GLU A 63 2.97 -4.04 7.08
N GLU A 64 2.79 -2.78 7.47
CA GLU A 64 3.48 -1.65 6.85
C GLU A 64 5.00 -1.78 6.99
N LEU A 65 5.50 -2.03 8.20
CA LEU A 65 6.93 -2.22 8.43
C LEU A 65 7.47 -3.38 7.60
N SER A 66 6.79 -4.53 7.61
CA SER A 66 7.19 -5.69 6.82
C SER A 66 7.21 -5.40 5.32
N ALA A 67 6.23 -4.66 4.80
CA ALA A 67 6.17 -4.31 3.39
C ALA A 67 7.33 -3.38 2.97
N ARG A 68 7.64 -2.36 3.78
CA ARG A 68 8.78 -1.46 3.53
C ARG A 68 10.12 -2.21 3.59
N LEU A 69 10.27 -3.12 4.54
CA LEU A 69 11.48 -3.96 4.66
C LEU A 69 11.63 -4.91 3.47
N ALA A 70 10.53 -5.51 2.99
CA ALA A 70 10.57 -6.39 1.83
C ALA A 70 11.10 -5.67 0.59
N VAL A 71 10.64 -4.44 0.30
CA VAL A 71 11.17 -3.63 -0.81
C VAL A 71 12.64 -3.30 -0.62
N LYS A 72 13.06 -2.91 0.59
CA LYS A 72 14.47 -2.61 0.85
C LYS A 72 15.36 -3.83 0.65
N ASN A 73 14.91 -5.00 1.10
CA ASN A 73 15.63 -6.27 0.95
C ASN A 73 15.73 -6.68 -0.53
N ASP A 74 14.65 -6.55 -1.29
CA ASP A 74 14.63 -6.80 -2.73
C ASP A 74 15.65 -5.92 -3.48
N ASN A 75 15.65 -4.62 -3.17
CA ASN A 75 16.63 -3.68 -3.73
C ASN A 75 18.09 -4.02 -3.37
N SER A 76 18.34 -4.54 -2.16
CA SER A 76 19.67 -4.99 -1.75
C SER A 76 20.11 -6.27 -2.45
N ARG A 77 19.18 -7.13 -2.88
CA ARG A 77 19.48 -8.40 -3.57
C ARG A 77 19.80 -8.22 -5.05
N VAL A 78 19.27 -7.18 -5.69
CA VAL A 78 19.52 -6.85 -7.10
C VAL A 78 20.86 -6.11 -7.30
N GLY A 79 21.50 -5.67 -6.22
CA GLY A 79 22.77 -4.92 -6.25
C GLY A 79 24.07 -5.73 -6.23
N LEU A 80 24.10 -6.94 -6.79
CA LEU A 80 25.34 -7.74 -6.98
C LEU A 80 25.67 -7.93 -8.46
#